data_AF-A0A9C9XBR8-F1
#
_entry.id   AF-A0A9C9XBR8-F1
#
_cell.length_a   1.000
_cell.length_b   1.000
_cell.length_c   1.000
_cell.angle_alpha   90.00
_cell.angle_beta   90.00
_cell.angle_gamma   90.00
#
_symmetry.space_group_name_H-M   'P 1'
#
loop_
_entity.id
_entity.type
_entity.pdbx_description
1 polymer ?
#
loop_
_entity_poly.entity_id
_entity_poly.type
_entity_poly.pdbx_seq_one_letter_code
_entity_poly.pdbx_strand_id
1 'polypeptide(L)'
;ANGEAEINQCPPGGEAVIQALADLLGRDPLPLNEEHGEHKEKTIVHIDEQACIGCTLCIQACPVDAILGAAKQMHTIIESECTGCNLCIPPCPVDCIHIVPVKRDIRHWKWPRPESELEQPEAEET
;
A
#
# COMPACT_ATOMS: atom_id res chain seq x y z
N ALA A 1 -11.85 -8.67 20.44
CA ALA A 1 -10.41 -8.33 20.49
C ALA A 1 -10.01 -8.30 21.95
N ASN A 2 -8.99 -9.07 22.35
CA ASN A 2 -8.60 -9.23 23.77
C ASN A 2 -7.67 -8.11 24.28
N GLY A 3 -7.31 -7.14 23.43
CA GLY A 3 -6.42 -6.02 23.80
C GLY A 3 -4.93 -6.38 23.85
N GLU A 4 -4.57 -7.56 23.36
CA GLU A 4 -3.20 -8.12 23.45
C GLU A 4 -2.29 -7.72 22.29
N ALA A 5 -2.84 -7.17 21.21
CA ALA A 5 -2.04 -6.76 20.06
C ALA A 5 -1.34 -5.42 20.33
N GLU A 6 -0.04 -5.38 20.06
CA GLU A 6 0.74 -4.15 20.09
C GLU A 6 0.41 -3.22 18.91
N ILE A 7 0.84 -1.96 18.99
CA ILE A 7 0.48 -0.91 18.01
C ILE A 7 1.32 -0.94 16.72
N ASN A 8 2.44 -1.67 16.73
CA ASN A 8 3.43 -1.73 15.65
C ASN A 8 3.22 -2.88 14.65
N GLN A 9 2.04 -3.50 14.66
CA GLN A 9 1.76 -4.75 13.94
C GLN A 9 1.29 -4.54 12.48
N CYS A 10 1.28 -3.30 11.98
CA CYS A 10 0.90 -2.96 10.61
C CYS A 10 2.07 -2.34 9.83
N PRO A 11 3.07 -3.14 9.41
CA PRO A 11 4.19 -2.69 8.59
C PRO A 11 3.83 -1.86 7.35
N PRO A 12 2.79 -2.17 6.55
CA PRO A 12 2.45 -1.35 5.38
C PRO A 12 1.99 0.07 5.73
N GLY A 13 1.54 0.32 6.97
CA GLY A 13 1.22 1.66 7.45
C GLY A 13 2.45 2.50 7.77
N GLY A 14 3.58 1.85 8.06
CA GLY A 14 4.84 2.50 8.40
C GLY A 14 4.81 3.25 9.73
N GLU A 15 5.91 3.94 10.03
CA GLU A 15 6.12 4.65 11.30
C GLU A 15 5.05 5.73 11.57
N ALA A 16 4.56 6.38 10.51
CA ALA A 16 3.56 7.42 10.65
C ALA A 16 2.25 6.90 11.29
N VAL A 17 1.88 5.66 11.01
CA VAL A 17 0.69 5.03 11.61
C VAL A 17 0.95 4.68 13.08
N ILE A 18 2.14 4.19 13.41
CA ILE A 18 2.51 3.86 14.80
C ILE A 18 2.47 5.11 15.66
N GLN A 19 3.10 6.20 15.22
CA GLN A 19 3.09 7.46 15.96
C GLN A 19 1.66 7.97 16.17
N ALA A 20 0.82 7.93 15.14
CA ALA A 20 -0.57 8.35 15.25
C ALA A 20 -1.37 7.48 16.24
N LEU A 21 -1.10 6.17 16.28
CA LEU A 21 -1.72 5.24 17.22
C LEU A 21 -1.21 5.46 18.66
N ALA A 22 0.10 5.68 18.83
CA ALA A 22 0.75 5.98 20.10
C ALA A 22 0.13 7.23 20.74
N ASP A 23 0.01 8.31 19.96
CA ASP A 23 -0.60 9.58 20.40
C ASP A 23 -2.07 9.40 20.80
N LEU A 24 -2.84 8.65 20.00
CA LEU A 24 -4.27 8.43 20.26
C LEU A 24 -4.53 7.53 21.47
N LEU A 25 -3.68 6.52 21.68
CA LEU A 25 -3.83 5.53 22.74
C LEU A 25 -3.05 5.88 24.03
N GLY A 26 -2.25 6.95 24.01
CA GLY A 26 -1.39 7.34 25.12
C GLY A 26 -0.32 6.28 25.44
N ARG A 27 0.26 5.67 24.40
CA ARG A 27 1.32 4.65 24.52
C ARG A 27 2.61 5.17 23.91
N ASP A 28 3.73 4.58 24.29
CA ASP A 28 5.01 4.88 23.64
C ASP A 28 5.09 4.21 22.25
N PRO A 29 5.67 4.88 21.23
CA PRO A 29 5.86 4.30 19.91
C PRO A 29 6.88 3.15 19.97
N LEU A 30 6.61 2.10 19.19
CA LEU A 30 7.47 0.92 19.05
C LEU A 30 7.93 0.80 17.60
N PRO A 31 9.12 0.26 17.32
CA PRO A 31 9.55 0.06 15.94
C PRO A 31 8.63 -0.92 15.21
N LEU A 32 8.50 -0.78 13.89
CA LEU A 32 7.68 -1.67 13.04
C LEU A 32 8.01 -3.14 13.30
N ASN A 33 6.97 -3.97 13.50
CA ASN A 33 7.17 -5.41 13.64
C ASN A 33 7.25 -6.08 12.26
N GLU A 34 8.47 -6.36 11.79
CA GLU A 34 8.74 -6.99 10.49
C GLU A 34 8.18 -8.42 10.38
N GLU A 35 7.88 -9.09 11.50
CA GLU A 35 7.24 -10.41 11.49
C GLU A 35 5.85 -10.38 10.82
N HIS A 36 5.19 -9.21 10.81
CA HIS A 36 3.87 -9.00 10.21
C HIS A 36 3.91 -8.39 8.81
N GLY A 37 5.10 -8.31 8.19
CA GLY A 37 5.30 -7.86 6.82
C GLY A 37 6.31 -6.72 6.68
N GLU A 38 6.35 -6.14 5.49
CA GLU A 38 7.33 -5.11 5.11
C GLU A 38 6.62 -3.80 4.75
N HIS A 39 7.24 -2.68 5.09
CA HIS A 39 6.82 -1.37 4.59
C HIS A 39 7.33 -1.18 3.16
N LYS A 40 6.40 -1.05 2.20
CA LYS A 40 6.72 -0.87 0.77
C LYS A 40 6.21 0.48 0.27
N GLU A 41 6.85 0.98 -0.78
CA GLU A 41 6.35 2.17 -1.47
C GLU A 41 4.96 1.90 -2.06
N LYS A 42 4.15 2.94 -2.13
CA LYS A 42 2.80 2.83 -2.70
C LYS A 42 2.90 2.47 -4.19
N THR A 43 2.27 1.37 -4.55
CA THR A 43 2.10 0.92 -5.94
C THR A 43 0.63 0.96 -6.33
N ILE A 44 0.40 0.99 -7.63
CA ILE A 44 -0.91 0.82 -8.26
C ILE A 44 -0.82 -0.28 -9.31
N VAL A 45 -1.97 -0.71 -9.80
CA VAL A 45 -2.03 -1.59 -10.97
C VAL A 45 -2.39 -0.80 -12.23
N HIS A 46 -1.91 -1.25 -13.38
CA HIS A 46 -2.22 -0.75 -14.71
C HIS A 46 -2.71 -1.91 -15.57
N ILE A 47 -3.83 -1.72 -16.27
CA ILE A 47 -4.39 -2.72 -17.18
C ILE A 47 -3.92 -2.38 -18.61
N ASP A 48 -3.32 -3.33 -19.31
CA ASP A 48 -3.05 -3.21 -20.74
C ASP A 48 -4.37 -3.32 -21.53
N GLU A 49 -4.83 -2.18 -22.02
CA GLU A 49 -6.07 -2.03 -22.76
C GLU A 49 -6.09 -2.84 -24.06
N GLN A 50 -4.93 -3.10 -24.68
CA GLN A 50 -4.84 -3.85 -25.94
C GLN A 50 -5.02 -5.36 -25.73
N ALA A 51 -4.63 -5.87 -24.56
CA ALA A 51 -4.77 -7.27 -24.20
C ALA A 51 -6.07 -7.59 -23.44
N CYS A 52 -6.73 -6.58 -22.88
CA CYS A 52 -7.95 -6.77 -22.09
C CYS A 52 -9.14 -7.26 -22.93
N ILE A 53 -9.69 -8.42 -22.58
CA ILE A 53 -10.86 -9.02 -23.27
C ILE A 53 -12.22 -8.64 -22.66
N GLY A 54 -12.24 -7.82 -21.62
CA GLY A 54 -13.50 -7.40 -20.99
C GLY A 54 -14.21 -8.50 -20.17
N CYS A 55 -13.47 -9.38 -19.49
CA CYS A 55 -14.04 -10.52 -18.75
C CYS A 55 -14.73 -10.17 -17.41
N THR A 56 -14.50 -8.98 -16.86
CA THR A 56 -15.08 -8.45 -15.59
C THR A 56 -14.65 -9.15 -14.29
N LEU A 57 -13.82 -10.20 -14.34
CA LEU A 57 -13.34 -10.91 -13.16
C LEU A 57 -12.50 -10.02 -12.21
N CYS A 58 -11.72 -9.09 -12.78
CA CYS A 58 -10.93 -8.14 -12.00
C CYS A 58 -11.80 -7.17 -11.18
N ILE A 59 -12.97 -6.75 -11.70
CA ILE A 59 -13.90 -5.86 -10.98
C ILE A 59 -14.39 -6.54 -9.71
N GLN A 60 -14.80 -7.81 -9.79
CA GLN A 60 -15.30 -8.56 -8.64
C GLN A 60 -14.24 -8.80 -7.55
N ALA A 61 -12.97 -8.81 -7.94
CA ALA A 61 -11.85 -8.98 -7.02
C ALA A 61 -11.37 -7.66 -6.38
N CYS A 62 -11.83 -6.50 -6.88
CA CYS A 62 -11.39 -5.21 -6.35
C CYS A 62 -12.21 -4.84 -5.10
N PRO A 63 -11.61 -4.78 -3.90
CA PRO A 63 -12.37 -4.50 -2.66
C PRO A 63 -12.79 -3.03 -2.52
N VAL A 64 -12.26 -2.14 -3.37
CA VAL A 64 -12.46 -0.68 -3.31
C VAL A 64 -13.07 -0.12 -4.60
N ASP A 65 -13.52 -1.00 -5.51
CA ASP A 65 -14.15 -0.63 -6.78
C ASP A 65 -13.33 0.36 -7.65
N ALA A 66 -12.00 0.25 -7.63
CA ALA A 66 -11.10 1.13 -8.40
C ALA A 66 -11.06 0.84 -9.92
N ILE A 67 -11.81 -0.16 -10.41
CA ILE A 67 -11.75 -0.61 -11.81
C ILE A 67 -13.01 -0.17 -12.55
N LEU A 68 -12.83 0.59 -13.62
CA LEU A 68 -13.92 0.99 -14.52
C LEU A 68 -13.93 0.10 -15.77
N GLY A 69 -15.12 -0.28 -16.22
CA GLY A 69 -15.32 -1.01 -17.46
C GLY A 69 -16.67 -1.72 -17.46
N ALA A 70 -16.90 -2.52 -18.49
CA ALA A 70 -18.12 -3.31 -18.64
C ALA A 70 -17.83 -4.63 -19.36
N ALA A 71 -18.81 -5.54 -19.38
CA ALA A 71 -18.69 -6.79 -20.11
C ALA A 71 -18.35 -6.53 -21.58
N LYS A 72 -17.31 -7.20 -22.09
CA LYS A 72 -16.78 -7.05 -23.45
C LYS A 72 -16.27 -5.64 -23.79
N GLN A 73 -16.02 -4.80 -22.78
CA GLN A 73 -15.37 -3.51 -22.93
C GLN A 73 -14.01 -3.54 -22.22
N MET A 74 -13.09 -2.71 -22.69
CA MET A 74 -11.79 -2.55 -22.04
C MET A 74 -11.96 -2.02 -20.61
N HIS A 75 -11.17 -2.55 -19.70
CA HIS A 75 -11.14 -2.10 -18.31
C HIS A 75 -9.96 -1.15 -18.10
N THR A 76 -10.16 -0.14 -17.26
CA THR A 76 -9.12 0.80 -16.85
C THR A 76 -9.17 1.02 -15.34
N ILE A 77 -8.09 1.55 -14.77
CA ILE A 77 -7.94 1.76 -13.33
C ILE A 77 -8.13 3.25 -13.02
N ILE A 78 -8.94 3.55 -12.02
CA ILE A 78 -8.96 4.86 -11.40
C ILE A 78 -7.77 4.93 -10.43
N GLU A 79 -6.67 5.54 -10.85
CA GLU A 79 -5.41 5.57 -10.09
C GLU A 79 -5.56 6.11 -8.66
N SER A 80 -6.47 7.07 -8.44
CA SER A 80 -6.71 7.68 -7.12
C SER A 80 -7.31 6.72 -6.10
N GLU A 81 -8.15 5.78 -6.56
CA GLU A 81 -8.86 4.83 -5.71
C GLU A 81 -8.09 3.50 -5.57
N CYS A 82 -7.08 3.28 -6.41
CA CYS A 82 -6.29 2.06 -6.37
C CYS A 82 -5.39 2.04 -5.11
N THR A 83 -5.56 0.99 -4.30
CA THR A 83 -4.77 0.77 -3.07
C THR A 83 -3.51 -0.06 -3.27
N GLY A 84 -3.29 -0.64 -4.46
CA GLY A 84 -2.15 -1.52 -4.71
C GLY A 84 -2.25 -2.90 -4.05
N CYS A 85 -3.46 -3.37 -3.72
CA CYS A 85 -3.68 -4.67 -3.05
C CYS A 85 -3.38 -5.90 -3.92
N ASN A 86 -3.21 -5.74 -5.24
CA ASN A 86 -2.85 -6.78 -6.21
C ASN A 86 -3.83 -7.96 -6.34
N LEU A 87 -5.00 -7.91 -5.68
CA LEU A 87 -6.02 -8.98 -5.72
C LEU A 87 -6.66 -9.16 -7.10
N CYS A 88 -6.59 -8.16 -7.97
CA CYS A 88 -7.13 -8.22 -9.33
C CYS A 88 -6.24 -8.97 -10.33
N ILE A 89 -4.97 -9.25 -9.99
CA ILE A 89 -4.02 -9.92 -10.89
C ILE A 89 -4.35 -11.42 -11.06
N PRO A 90 -4.47 -12.23 -9.98
CA PRO A 90 -4.74 -13.67 -10.11
C PRO A 90 -6.01 -14.05 -10.91
N PRO A 91 -7.14 -13.32 -10.83
CA PRO A 91 -8.34 -13.67 -11.59
C PRO A 91 -8.29 -13.23 -13.06
N CYS A 92 -7.25 -12.54 -13.54
CA CYS A 92 -7.15 -12.10 -14.93
C CYS A 92 -6.75 -13.29 -15.84
N PRO A 93 -7.61 -13.77 -16.75
CA PRO A 93 -7.32 -14.95 -17.56
C PRO A 93 -6.32 -14.72 -18.70
N VAL A 94 -5.96 -13.46 -18.96
CA VAL A 94 -5.06 -13.03 -20.04
C VAL A 94 -3.83 -12.31 -19.51
N ASP A 95 -3.65 -12.28 -18.18
CA ASP A 95 -2.49 -11.69 -17.50
C ASP A 95 -2.14 -10.25 -17.94
N CYS A 96 -3.16 -9.45 -18.28
CA CYS A 96 -2.99 -8.08 -18.80
C CYS A 96 -2.79 -6.99 -17.73
N ILE A 97 -2.48 -7.35 -16.48
CA ILE A 97 -2.42 -6.41 -15.35
C ILE A 97 -0.99 -6.32 -14.82
N HIS A 98 -0.46 -5.10 -14.73
CA HIS A 98 0.92 -4.84 -14.33
C HIS A 98 0.98 -3.94 -13.09
N ILE A 99 1.98 -4.17 -12.23
CA ILE A 99 2.23 -3.32 -11.05
C ILE A 99 3.11 -2.15 -11.47
N VAL A 100 2.70 -0.94 -11.10
CA VAL A 100 3.41 0.31 -11.42
C VAL A 100 3.61 1.12 -10.14
N PRO A 101 4.82 1.65 -9.87
CA PRO A 101 5.03 2.54 -8.74
C PRO A 101 4.31 3.87 -8.94
N VAL A 102 3.75 4.45 -7.88
CA VAL A 102 3.16 5.80 -7.95
C VAL A 102 4.28 6.81 -8.17
N LYS A 103 4.20 7.57 -9.27
CA LYS A 103 5.21 8.58 -9.61
C LYS A 103 5.18 9.72 -8.59
N ARG A 104 6.35 10.12 -8.09
CA ARG A 104 6.51 11.31 -7.25
C ARG A 104 6.46 12.57 -8.11
N ASP A 105 5.25 13.04 -8.40
CA ASP A 105 4.99 14.34 -9.05
C ASP A 105 4.64 15.43 -8.01
N ILE A 106 4.37 16.65 -8.46
CA ILE A 106 4.01 17.78 -7.56
C ILE A 106 2.79 17.51 -6.67
N ARG A 107 1.89 16.60 -7.06
CA ARG A 107 0.67 16.23 -6.31
C ARG A 107 0.97 15.14 -5.28
N HIS A 108 1.91 14.26 -5.58
CA HIS A 108 2.30 13.13 -4.74
C HIS A 108 3.59 13.36 -3.94
N TRP A 109 4.24 14.51 -4.13
CA TRP A 109 5.48 14.87 -3.44
C TRP A 109 5.21 15.17 -1.96
N LYS A 110 5.98 14.50 -1.10
CA LYS A 110 6.03 14.79 0.34
C LYS A 110 7.41 15.34 0.69
N TRP A 111 7.44 16.32 1.58
CA TRP A 111 8.69 16.85 2.11
C TRP A 111 9.43 15.73 2.85
N PRO A 112 10.68 15.37 2.45
CA PRO A 112 11.46 14.39 3.19
C PRO A 112 11.76 14.96 4.57
N ARG A 113 11.49 14.20 5.64
CA ARG A 113 11.82 14.62 6.99
C ARG A 113 13.35 14.85 7.04
N PRO A 114 13.84 16.01 7.47
CA PRO A 114 15.27 16.21 7.65
C PRO A 114 15.78 15.20 8.69
N GLU A 115 16.91 14.58 8.39
CA GLU A 115 17.55 13.59 9.26
C GLU A 115 17.93 14.28 10.56
N SER A 116 17.34 13.86 11.68
CA SER A 116 17.67 14.43 13.00
C SER A 116 18.87 13.69 13.57
N GLU A 117 19.95 14.42 13.88
CA GLU A 117 21.21 13.91 14.47
C GLU A 117 21.05 13.24 15.86
N LEU A 118 19.83 12.90 16.30
CA LEU A 118 19.51 12.28 17.59
C LEU A 118 19.24 10.76 17.51
N GLU A 119 19.22 10.16 16.33
CA GLU A 119 19.19 8.70 16.16
C GLU A 119 20.64 8.18 16.01
N GLN A 120 21.43 8.33 17.07
CA GLN A 120 22.68 7.57 17.18
C GLN A 120 22.33 6.18 17.71
N PRO A 121 22.71 5.08 17.03
CA PRO A 121 22.65 3.78 17.65
C PRO A 121 23.61 3.79 18.85
N GLU A 122 23.07 3.49 20.04
CA GLU A 122 23.85 3.04 21.19
C GLU A 122 24.54 1.74 20.82
N ALA A 123 25.68 1.85 20.14
CA ALA A 123 26.60 0.76 19.86
C ALA A 123 27.93 1.07 20.56
N GLU A 124 27.89 1.23 21.88
CA GLU A 124 29.07 1.20 22.72
C GLU A 124 28.69 0.71 24.11
N GLU A 125 28.86 -0.59 24.37
CA GLU A 125 29.32 -1.06 25.68
C GLU A 125 30.01 -2.41 25.52
N THR A 126 31.34 -2.35 25.65
CA THR A 126 32.30 -3.43 25.89
C THR A 126 31.98 -4.25 27.13
#